data_AF-A0A1L8GPG0-F1
#
_entry.id   AF-A0A1L8GPG0-F1
#
_cell.length_a   1.000
_cell.length_b   1.000
_cell.length_c   1.000
_cell.angle_alpha   90.00
_cell.angle_beta   90.00
_cell.angle_gamma   90.00
#
_symmetry.space_group_name_H-M   'P 1'
#
loop_
_entity.id
_entity.type
_entity.pdbx_description
1 polymer ?
#
loop_
_entity_poly.entity_id
_entity_poly.type
_entity_poly.pdbx_seq_one_letter_code
_entity_poly.pdbx_strand_id
1 'polypeptide(L)'
;MADDEGEEDPGINNMGNLLQVISSESEEEDDLEMEDPEVADGEAPNIINFDTSLPTSHTYLGVDMEEFHGRTLHDDDSCQQIPVLPNVQVMLIPGQTLPLHLSRPQEVSMVRGLIQRDRTFAVLAYSDGLEREARFGTTAEIYAYREEHEFGIETVKVKAIGRQRFQVLEMRNQADGIQLARVQILPEKVLPCPMTSLQLDSQSRHLLIPANKPASSRSPHSKCQWLHKYRRRKFLGASLTSWPSWLYALYDADSLMERVKLQLHEWDENLRDDSLPANPIDFSYRVAACLPIDDALRIQLLQIGNAIQRLRCELDIMSKCTSLCCKHCPDTEITTKNEIFSLSLCGPMAAYVNPHGYVHETLTVYKAFNLSLVGRPSTESSWFPGFAWTIAQCRVCGSHMGWKFTAVRKDLSPQKFWGLTRSALQPRIPEPDEGEEGHDHSPILCL
;
A
#
# COMPACT_ATOMS: atom_id res chain seq x y z
N MET A 1 14.46 30.77 68.99
CA MET A 1 13.33 31.55 68.47
C MET A 1 13.48 31.57 66.96
N ALA A 2 12.73 30.69 66.28
CA ALA A 2 12.47 30.72 64.84
C ALA A 2 11.48 29.59 64.55
N ASP A 3 10.20 29.96 64.57
CA ASP A 3 9.07 29.60 63.69
C ASP A 3 9.48 28.98 62.33
N ASP A 4 8.71 28.16 61.61
CA ASP A 4 7.45 27.41 61.75
C ASP A 4 7.40 26.46 60.51
N GLU A 5 6.60 25.40 60.58
CA GLU A 5 6.37 24.30 59.63
C GLU A 5 5.71 24.79 58.31
N GLY A 6 5.64 24.12 57.15
CA GLY A 6 5.95 22.78 56.66
C GLY A 6 5.49 22.64 55.18
N GLU A 7 6.11 21.69 54.46
CA GLU A 7 5.73 20.90 53.25
C GLU A 7 5.02 21.52 52.00
N GLU A 8 5.60 21.25 50.81
CA GLU A 8 4.91 20.67 49.63
C GLU A 8 5.90 20.18 48.53
N ASP A 9 5.53 19.09 47.85
CA ASP A 9 6.26 18.16 46.94
C ASP A 9 6.31 18.64 45.46
N PRO A 10 7.23 18.18 44.56
CA PRO A 10 7.40 18.72 43.21
C PRO A 10 6.68 17.90 42.12
N GLY A 11 5.80 18.56 41.36
CA GLY A 11 5.09 17.99 40.21
C GLY A 11 5.56 18.52 38.85
N ILE A 12 6.14 17.63 38.04
CA ILE A 12 5.91 17.40 36.59
C ILE A 12 5.76 18.65 35.68
N ASN A 13 6.81 18.97 34.91
CA ASN A 13 6.76 19.92 33.79
C ASN A 13 6.44 19.23 32.46
N ASN A 14 5.25 19.54 31.93
CA ASN A 14 4.74 19.18 30.61
C ASN A 14 4.88 20.43 29.70
N MET A 15 5.79 20.44 28.72
CA MET A 15 5.94 21.56 27.78
C MET A 15 5.16 21.29 26.48
N GLY A 16 3.99 21.91 26.40
CA GLY A 16 3.24 22.08 25.16
C GLY A 16 3.80 23.22 24.30
N ASN A 17 3.86 22.97 22.99
CA ASN A 17 4.18 23.90 21.93
C ASN A 17 3.22 25.11 21.90
N LEU A 18 3.77 26.33 21.82
CA LEU A 18 3.02 27.52 21.41
C LEU A 18 3.85 28.29 20.37
N LEU A 19 3.45 28.22 19.10
CA LEU A 19 3.96 29.07 18.03
C LEU A 19 3.29 30.45 18.15
N GLN A 20 4.08 31.50 18.39
CA GLN A 20 3.64 32.89 18.39
C GLN A 20 3.44 33.39 16.95
N VAL A 21 2.21 33.79 16.65
CA VAL A 21 1.80 34.52 15.45
C VAL A 21 2.16 35.99 15.62
N ILE A 22 2.89 36.57 14.67
CA ILE A 22 3.10 38.02 14.57
C ILE A 22 1.94 38.60 13.77
N SER A 23 1.18 39.47 14.43
CA SER A 23 0.09 40.26 13.87
C SER A 23 0.61 41.48 13.11
N SER A 24 0.09 41.70 11.91
CA SER A 24 0.11 42.99 11.24
C SER A 24 -1.31 43.29 10.78
N GLU A 25 -1.93 44.28 11.42
CA GLU A 25 -3.26 44.79 11.13
C GLU A 25 -3.25 45.61 9.83
N SER A 26 -4.22 45.35 8.96
CA SER A 26 -4.80 46.35 8.06
C SER A 26 -6.23 45.93 7.74
N GLU A 27 -7.17 46.72 8.25
CA GLU A 27 -8.62 46.63 8.09
C GLU A 27 -9.03 46.95 6.63
N GLU A 28 -9.98 46.20 6.08
CA GLU A 28 -11.34 46.68 5.76
C GLU A 28 -12.15 45.57 5.06
N GLU A 29 -13.39 45.45 5.50
CA GLU A 29 -14.39 44.41 5.23
C GLU A 29 -14.96 44.50 3.81
N ASP A 30 -15.22 43.34 3.20
CA ASP A 30 -16.34 43.13 2.27
C ASP A 30 -16.83 41.70 2.51
N ASP A 31 -17.78 41.56 3.44
CA ASP A 31 -18.53 40.34 3.70
C ASP A 31 -19.43 40.03 2.50
N LEU A 32 -18.92 39.21 1.58
CA LEU A 32 -19.73 38.46 0.63
C LEU A 32 -19.67 36.98 1.04
N GLU A 33 -20.59 36.60 1.92
CA GLU A 33 -20.98 35.19 2.11
C GLU A 33 -21.55 34.66 0.78
N MET A 34 -20.66 34.18 -0.09
CA MET A 34 -21.04 33.33 -1.20
C MET A 34 -21.31 31.94 -0.63
N GLU A 35 -22.57 31.65 -0.33
CA GLU A 35 -23.05 30.27 -0.22
C GLU A 35 -22.64 29.54 -1.51
N ASP A 36 -21.68 28.61 -1.37
CA ASP A 36 -21.19 27.79 -2.47
C ASP A 36 -22.38 26.92 -2.93
N PRO A 37 -22.89 27.08 -4.17
CA PRO A 37 -23.99 26.26 -4.65
C PRO A 37 -23.54 24.81 -4.66
N GLU A 38 -24.37 23.94 -4.06
CA GLU A 38 -24.19 22.48 -4.01
C GLU A 38 -23.38 21.97 -5.20
N VAL A 39 -22.13 21.57 -4.93
CA VAL A 39 -21.17 21.18 -5.95
C VAL A 39 -21.76 20.01 -6.72
N ALA A 40 -22.21 20.29 -7.95
CA ALA A 40 -22.66 19.27 -8.90
C ALA A 40 -21.56 18.22 -9.02
N ASP A 41 -21.86 17.03 -8.51
CA ASP A 41 -20.92 15.96 -8.31
C ASP A 41 -20.74 15.20 -9.63
N GLY A 42 -19.99 15.83 -10.54
CA GLY A 42 -19.77 15.35 -11.91
C GLY A 42 -19.42 13.86 -11.97
N GLU A 43 -20.03 13.16 -12.92
CA GLU A 43 -19.82 11.73 -13.18
C GLU A 43 -18.33 11.42 -13.45
N ALA A 44 -17.92 10.21 -13.08
CA ALA A 44 -16.57 9.72 -13.37
C ALA A 44 -16.30 9.83 -14.89
N PRO A 45 -15.16 10.42 -15.31
CA PRO A 45 -14.89 10.63 -16.72
C PRO A 45 -14.64 9.29 -17.42
N ASN A 46 -15.33 9.07 -18.54
CA ASN A 46 -15.19 7.85 -19.36
C ASN A 46 -13.78 7.68 -19.99
N ILE A 47 -12.94 8.72 -20.00
CA ILE A 47 -11.59 8.69 -20.59
C ILE A 47 -10.62 9.46 -19.70
N ILE A 48 -9.61 8.76 -19.16
CA ILE A 48 -8.45 9.35 -18.48
C ILE A 48 -7.38 9.62 -19.55
N ASN A 49 -6.93 10.86 -19.67
CA ASN A 49 -5.86 11.25 -20.61
C ASN A 49 -4.54 11.61 -19.92
N PHE A 50 -4.49 11.45 -18.60
CA PHE A 50 -3.28 11.55 -17.80
C PHE A 50 -2.34 10.35 -18.06
N ASP A 51 -1.04 10.63 -18.15
CA ASP A 51 -0.02 9.58 -18.29
C ASP A 51 0.24 8.88 -16.95
N THR A 52 -0.31 7.68 -16.80
CA THR A 52 -0.22 6.87 -15.58
C THR A 52 1.20 6.38 -15.26
N SER A 53 2.18 6.55 -16.15
CA SER A 53 3.59 6.25 -15.88
C SER A 53 4.30 7.34 -15.07
N LEU A 54 3.77 8.56 -15.07
CA LEU A 54 4.39 9.70 -14.37
C LEU A 54 4.48 9.49 -12.85
N PRO A 55 3.42 9.07 -12.13
CA PRO A 55 3.52 8.92 -10.68
C PRO A 55 4.51 7.84 -10.26
N THR A 56 4.61 6.74 -11.02
CA THR A 56 5.57 5.65 -10.75
C THR A 56 7.02 6.06 -10.95
N SER A 57 7.27 7.08 -11.76
CA SER A 57 8.62 7.57 -12.01
C SER A 57 9.15 8.45 -10.86
N HIS A 58 8.28 8.95 -9.97
CA HIS A 58 8.63 9.84 -8.87
C HIS A 58 9.45 11.08 -9.32
N THR A 59 9.05 11.74 -10.42
CA THR A 59 9.77 12.91 -10.97
C THR A 59 9.94 14.06 -9.97
N TYR A 60 9.05 14.18 -8.98
CA TYR A 60 9.16 15.20 -7.92
C TYR A 60 10.41 15.03 -7.03
N LEU A 61 11.09 13.89 -7.07
CA LEU A 61 12.38 13.69 -6.40
C LEU A 61 13.57 14.18 -7.23
N GLY A 62 13.35 14.57 -8.48
CA GLY A 62 14.38 14.99 -9.43
C GLY A 62 14.57 14.01 -10.58
N VAL A 63 15.22 14.50 -11.65
CA VAL A 63 15.31 13.81 -12.95
C VAL A 63 16.55 12.92 -13.07
N ASP A 64 17.61 13.21 -12.31
CA ASP A 64 18.94 12.60 -12.48
C ASP A 64 19.37 11.79 -11.24
N MET A 65 18.66 10.70 -10.95
CA MET A 65 19.11 9.75 -9.92
C MET A 65 20.09 8.73 -10.53
N GLU A 66 21.15 8.40 -9.78
CA GLU A 66 22.04 7.29 -10.12
C GLU A 66 21.28 5.97 -9.98
N GLU A 67 21.12 5.24 -11.07
CA GLU A 67 20.43 3.95 -11.10
C GLU A 67 21.41 2.80 -10.89
N PHE A 68 21.01 1.86 -10.05
CA PHE A 68 21.77 0.67 -9.76
C PHE A 68 21.16 -0.55 -10.42
N HIS A 69 22.03 -1.34 -11.05
CA HIS A 69 21.67 -2.64 -11.59
C HIS A 69 22.21 -3.77 -10.68
N GLY A 70 21.63 -4.95 -10.82
CA GLY A 70 21.89 -6.10 -9.94
C GLY A 70 20.79 -6.30 -8.89
N ARG A 71 20.80 -7.47 -8.27
CA ARG A 71 19.85 -7.86 -7.22
C ARG A 71 20.61 -8.59 -6.12
N THR A 72 20.47 -8.12 -4.89
CA THR A 72 20.94 -8.84 -3.71
C THR A 72 19.77 -9.64 -3.15
N LEU A 73 19.92 -10.97 -3.11
CA LEU A 73 18.97 -11.88 -2.45
C LEU A 73 19.75 -12.79 -1.50
N HIS A 74 19.22 -12.97 -0.31
CA HIS A 74 19.76 -13.86 0.70
C HIS A 74 19.11 -15.24 0.60
N ASP A 75 19.81 -16.27 1.05
CA ASP A 75 19.28 -17.64 1.06
C ASP A 75 18.08 -17.75 2.02
N ASP A 76 17.11 -18.59 1.64
CA ASP A 76 15.95 -18.90 2.47
C ASP A 76 16.39 -19.47 3.83
N ASP A 77 15.66 -19.11 4.90
CA ASP A 77 15.92 -19.47 6.30
C ASP A 77 17.26 -18.97 6.88
N SER A 78 18.06 -18.24 6.09
CA SER A 78 19.33 -17.68 6.57
C SER A 78 19.10 -16.55 7.58
N CYS A 79 20.04 -16.42 8.53
CA CYS A 79 20.05 -15.33 9.51
C CYS A 79 20.94 -14.20 9.02
N GLN A 80 20.37 -13.00 8.87
CA GLN A 80 21.06 -11.80 8.40
C GLN A 80 21.07 -10.70 9.47
N GLN A 81 22.09 -9.84 9.42
CA GLN A 81 22.12 -8.61 10.21
C GLN A 81 21.96 -7.43 9.26
N ILE A 82 20.82 -6.75 9.33
CA ILE A 82 20.43 -5.72 8.37
C ILE A 82 20.14 -4.42 9.14
N PRO A 83 20.68 -3.27 8.72
CA PRO A 83 20.38 -2.00 9.37
C PRO A 83 18.95 -1.55 9.05
N VAL A 84 18.30 -0.95 10.03
CA VAL A 84 16.91 -0.47 9.95
C VAL A 84 16.94 1.04 9.79
N LEU A 85 16.26 1.55 8.75
CA LEU A 85 16.10 2.99 8.62
C LEU A 85 15.13 3.49 9.69
N PRO A 86 15.56 4.43 10.54
CA PRO A 86 14.68 4.99 11.55
C PRO A 86 13.56 5.81 10.87
N ASN A 87 12.40 5.91 11.53
CA ASN A 87 11.26 6.76 11.13
C ASN A 87 10.53 6.37 9.83
N VAL A 88 10.85 5.26 9.19
CA VAL A 88 10.01 4.71 8.10
C VAL A 88 8.75 4.09 8.71
N GLN A 89 7.62 4.79 8.62
CA GLN A 89 6.33 4.37 9.18
C GLN A 89 5.42 3.75 8.12
N VAL A 90 5.96 2.85 7.29
CA VAL A 90 5.21 2.16 6.24
C VAL A 90 5.55 0.67 6.26
N MET A 91 4.54 -0.17 6.03
CA MET A 91 4.72 -1.61 5.85
C MET A 91 5.01 -1.91 4.39
N LEU A 92 6.29 -2.17 4.10
CA LEU A 92 6.73 -2.48 2.75
C LEU A 92 6.37 -3.91 2.36
N ILE A 93 5.74 -4.07 1.20
CA ILE A 93 5.45 -5.37 0.59
C ILE A 93 6.51 -5.70 -0.47
N PRO A 94 6.93 -6.97 -0.65
CA PRO A 94 7.81 -7.36 -1.75
C PRO A 94 7.33 -6.82 -3.11
N GLY A 95 8.23 -6.24 -3.91
CA GLY A 95 7.92 -5.61 -5.19
C GLY A 95 7.33 -4.19 -5.10
N GLN A 96 6.92 -3.72 -3.91
CA GLN A 96 6.45 -2.34 -3.72
C GLN A 96 7.64 -1.37 -3.75
N THR A 97 7.47 -0.24 -4.43
CA THR A 97 8.45 0.86 -4.46
C THR A 97 8.29 1.76 -3.23
N LEU A 98 9.40 2.13 -2.61
CA LEU A 98 9.51 3.00 -1.45
C LEU A 98 10.42 4.19 -1.77
N PRO A 99 9.85 5.38 -2.06
CA PRO A 99 10.62 6.61 -2.15
C PRO A 99 10.93 7.15 -0.75
N LEU A 100 12.13 7.69 -0.54
CA LEU A 100 12.52 8.34 0.71
C LEU A 100 13.26 9.65 0.45
N HIS A 101 13.10 10.60 1.36
CA HIS A 101 13.85 11.84 1.41
C HIS A 101 14.41 11.99 2.82
N LEU A 102 15.73 11.86 2.95
CA LEU A 102 16.46 11.77 4.20
C LEU A 102 17.30 13.03 4.38
N SER A 103 17.19 13.67 5.54
CA SER A 103 17.93 14.89 5.88
C SER A 103 18.70 14.77 7.20
N ARG A 104 18.49 13.68 7.97
CA ARG A 104 19.19 13.46 9.23
C ARG A 104 20.58 12.90 8.96
N PRO A 105 21.65 13.44 9.58
CA PRO A 105 23.02 12.98 9.31
C PRO A 105 23.26 11.48 9.53
N GLN A 106 22.59 10.88 10.53
CA GLN A 106 22.68 9.44 10.81
C GLN A 106 22.08 8.60 9.68
N GLU A 107 20.92 8.99 9.15
CA GLU A 107 20.23 8.32 8.04
C GLU A 107 21.04 8.46 6.74
N VAL A 108 21.53 9.68 6.46
CA VAL A 108 22.38 9.98 5.30
C VAL A 108 23.66 9.15 5.34
N SER A 109 24.35 9.10 6.49
CA SER A 109 25.57 8.30 6.66
C SER A 109 25.31 6.80 6.50
N MET A 110 24.21 6.29 7.07
CA MET A 110 23.80 4.89 6.91
C MET A 110 23.60 4.55 5.43
N VAL A 111 22.81 5.35 4.71
CA VAL A 111 22.53 5.09 3.28
C VAL A 111 23.79 5.18 2.44
N ARG A 112 24.65 6.18 2.67
CA ARG A 112 25.94 6.29 1.97
C ARG A 112 26.80 5.03 2.15
N GLY A 113 26.79 4.45 3.35
CA GLY A 113 27.44 3.17 3.63
C GLY A 113 26.80 1.98 2.91
N LEU A 114 25.46 1.96 2.79
CA LEU A 114 24.72 0.92 2.07
C LEU A 114 24.99 0.94 0.56
N ILE A 115 25.08 2.13 -0.04
CA ILE A 115 25.39 2.28 -1.47
C ILE A 115 26.72 1.61 -1.84
N GLN A 116 27.69 1.61 -0.94
CA GLN A 116 29.01 0.97 -1.13
C GLN A 116 29.02 -0.55 -0.85
N ARG A 117 27.91 -1.11 -0.34
CA ARG A 117 27.78 -2.52 0.06
C ARG A 117 26.74 -3.24 -0.80
N ASP A 118 25.69 -3.77 -0.17
CA ASP A 118 24.62 -4.57 -0.77
C ASP A 118 23.34 -3.77 -1.01
N ARG A 119 23.35 -2.46 -0.70
CA ARG A 119 22.24 -1.51 -0.90
C ARG A 119 20.95 -1.89 -0.18
N THR A 120 21.03 -2.75 0.83
CA THR A 120 19.85 -3.36 1.46
C THR A 120 19.67 -2.89 2.89
N PHE A 121 18.47 -2.45 3.23
CA PHE A 121 18.06 -2.13 4.60
C PHE A 121 16.76 -2.85 4.97
N ALA A 122 16.46 -2.91 6.25
CA ALA A 122 15.26 -3.54 6.78
C ALA A 122 14.16 -2.51 7.03
N VAL A 123 12.94 -2.81 6.57
CA VAL A 123 11.72 -2.07 6.90
C VAL A 123 10.85 -2.94 7.80
N LEU A 124 10.60 -2.46 9.01
CA LEU A 124 9.88 -3.19 10.05
C LEU A 124 8.37 -2.99 9.92
N ALA A 125 7.60 -4.06 10.14
CA ALA A 125 6.15 -4.00 10.19
C ALA A 125 5.68 -3.87 11.65
N TYR A 126 5.36 -2.65 12.06
CA TYR A 126 4.84 -2.34 13.40
C TYR A 126 3.32 -2.45 13.43
N SER A 127 2.76 -3.10 14.43
CA SER A 127 1.32 -2.98 14.70
C SER A 127 1.00 -1.58 15.27
N ASP A 128 -0.22 -1.10 15.04
CA ASP A 128 -0.78 0.13 15.64
C ASP A 128 -0.97 0.05 17.18
N GLY A 129 -0.45 -0.98 17.84
CA GLY A 129 -0.58 -1.19 19.28
C GLY A 129 0.34 -0.31 20.12
N LEU A 130 0.03 -0.20 21.41
CA LEU A 130 0.84 0.51 22.41
C LEU A 130 2.27 -0.05 22.52
N GLU A 131 2.43 -1.36 22.31
CA GLU A 131 3.73 -2.02 22.26
C GLU A 131 4.24 -2.05 20.81
N ARG A 132 5.22 -1.18 20.53
CA ARG A 132 5.82 -1.03 19.21
C ARG A 132 6.83 -2.14 18.91
N GLU A 133 6.39 -3.40 18.99
CA GLU A 133 7.19 -4.57 18.64
C GLU A 133 6.95 -4.96 17.18
N ALA A 134 8.03 -4.99 16.40
CA ALA A 134 7.99 -5.52 15.04
C ALA A 134 8.49 -6.97 15.03
N ARG A 135 7.59 -7.91 14.71
CA ARG A 135 7.94 -9.34 14.56
C ARG A 135 8.33 -9.72 13.14
N PHE A 136 7.87 -8.93 12.16
CA PHE A 136 8.08 -9.18 10.74
C PHE A 136 8.53 -7.91 10.04
N GLY A 137 9.01 -8.05 8.82
CA GLY A 137 9.33 -6.94 7.95
C GLY A 137 9.75 -7.41 6.57
N THR A 138 10.21 -6.46 5.76
CA THR A 138 10.63 -6.69 4.38
C THR A 138 11.96 -5.99 4.14
N THR A 139 12.89 -6.68 3.47
CA THR A 139 14.14 -6.07 3.01
C THR A 139 13.84 -5.09 1.87
N ALA A 140 14.52 -3.96 1.86
CA ALA A 140 14.38 -2.92 0.85
C ALA A 140 15.74 -2.72 0.17
N GLU A 141 15.81 -2.96 -1.13
CA GLU A 141 17.02 -2.74 -1.93
C GLU A 141 16.92 -1.38 -2.65
N ILE A 142 17.92 -0.52 -2.45
CA ILE A 142 18.03 0.77 -3.14
C ILE A 142 18.41 0.53 -4.60
N TYR A 143 17.57 1.01 -5.50
CA TYR A 143 17.80 0.91 -6.95
C TYR A 143 18.02 2.28 -7.62
N ALA A 144 17.68 3.38 -6.95
CA ALA A 144 18.02 4.73 -7.40
C ALA A 144 18.41 5.62 -6.21
N TYR A 145 19.44 6.45 -6.40
CA TYR A 145 20.02 7.29 -5.35
C TYR A 145 20.39 8.67 -5.89
N ARG A 146 20.22 9.70 -5.07
CA ARG A 146 20.72 11.05 -5.34
C ARG A 146 21.07 11.74 -4.04
N GLU A 147 22.24 12.38 -4.03
CA GLU A 147 22.70 13.25 -2.96
C GLU A 147 22.59 14.71 -3.41
N GLU A 148 22.08 15.57 -2.54
CA GLU A 148 21.93 16.99 -2.77
C GLU A 148 22.52 17.78 -1.58
N HIS A 149 23.18 18.88 -1.88
CA HIS A 149 23.78 19.79 -0.91
C HIS A 149 23.14 21.17 -1.08
N GLU A 150 22.04 21.41 -0.37
CA GLU A 150 21.30 22.67 -0.44
C GLU A 150 21.37 23.40 0.90
N PHE A 151 21.68 24.70 0.86
CA PHE A 151 21.75 25.57 2.05
C PHE A 151 22.67 25.05 3.19
N GLY A 152 23.68 24.25 2.85
CA GLY A 152 24.60 23.64 3.82
C GLY A 152 24.06 22.40 4.53
N ILE A 153 22.89 21.90 4.11
CA ILE A 153 22.28 20.66 4.60
C ILE A 153 22.48 19.58 3.53
N GLU A 154 23.06 18.44 3.94
CA GLU A 154 23.15 17.25 3.09
C GLU A 154 21.81 16.52 3.12
N THR A 155 21.19 16.32 1.96
CA THR A 155 19.99 15.50 1.83
C THR A 155 20.24 14.36 0.85
N VAL A 156 19.58 13.24 1.11
CA VAL A 156 19.65 12.04 0.27
C VAL A 156 18.24 11.64 -0.13
N LYS A 157 18.02 11.51 -1.43
CA LYS A 157 16.77 11.00 -1.99
C LYS A 157 17.03 9.61 -2.55
N VAL A 158 16.21 8.64 -2.18
CA VAL A 158 16.35 7.26 -2.66
C VAL A 158 15.03 6.68 -3.13
N LYS A 159 15.13 5.74 -4.07
CA LYS A 159 14.05 4.81 -4.40
C LYS A 159 14.52 3.40 -4.09
N ALA A 160 13.79 2.75 -3.20
CA ALA A 160 14.02 1.36 -2.83
C ALA A 160 12.86 0.48 -3.27
N ILE A 161 13.09 -0.82 -3.39
CA ILE A 161 12.06 -1.81 -3.71
C ILE A 161 12.08 -2.93 -2.68
N GLY A 162 10.90 -3.35 -2.22
CA GLY A 162 10.76 -4.50 -1.33
C GLY A 162 11.26 -5.78 -2.01
N ARG A 163 12.04 -6.61 -1.32
CA ARG A 163 12.62 -7.86 -1.85
C ARG A 163 12.13 -9.09 -1.12
N GLN A 164 12.59 -9.32 0.11
CA GLN A 164 12.36 -10.56 0.85
C GLN A 164 11.68 -10.27 2.18
N ARG A 165 10.73 -11.12 2.54
CA ARG A 165 10.11 -11.09 3.87
C ARG A 165 11.07 -11.66 4.88
N PHE A 166 11.01 -11.16 6.11
CA PHE A 166 11.79 -11.70 7.20
C PHE A 166 11.01 -11.71 8.51
N GLN A 167 11.47 -12.55 9.44
CA GLN A 167 11.08 -12.54 10.83
C GLN A 167 12.19 -11.90 11.67
N VAL A 168 11.83 -11.00 12.57
CA VAL A 168 12.77 -10.35 13.49
C VAL A 168 13.09 -11.33 14.62
N LEU A 169 14.38 -11.58 14.86
CA LEU A 169 14.86 -12.42 15.96
C LEU A 169 15.37 -11.58 17.13
N GLU A 170 16.06 -10.49 16.83
CA GLU A 170 16.67 -9.61 17.83
C GLU A 170 16.89 -8.21 17.24
N MET A 171 16.73 -7.17 18.06
CA MET A 171 17.00 -5.79 17.71
C MET A 171 18.12 -5.23 18.59
N ARG A 172 19.10 -4.56 17.99
CA ARG A 172 20.22 -3.92 18.71
C ARG A 172 20.38 -2.48 18.27
N ASN A 173 20.61 -1.58 19.21
CA ASN A 173 20.95 -0.20 18.91
C ASN A 173 22.47 -0.06 18.77
N GLN A 174 22.91 0.57 17.69
CA GLN A 174 24.30 0.97 17.51
C GLN A 174 24.58 2.30 18.23
N ALA A 175 25.86 2.62 18.41
CA ALA A 175 26.29 3.85 19.09
C ALA A 175 25.92 5.13 18.31
N ASP A 176 25.70 5.02 17.01
CA ASP A 176 25.27 6.12 16.11
C ASP A 176 23.75 6.34 16.13
N GLY A 177 22.98 5.55 16.89
CA GLY A 177 21.52 5.63 16.96
C GLY A 177 20.78 4.81 15.90
N ILE A 178 21.48 4.20 14.95
CA ILE A 178 20.87 3.28 13.97
C ILE A 178 20.62 1.93 14.63
N GLN A 179 19.50 1.29 14.27
CA GLN A 179 19.19 -0.04 14.75
C GLN A 179 19.68 -1.10 13.77
N LEU A 180 20.25 -2.19 14.30
CA LEU A 180 20.56 -3.41 13.56
C LEU A 180 19.55 -4.50 13.95
N ALA A 181 18.86 -5.03 12.95
CA ALA A 181 17.98 -6.17 13.12
C ALA A 181 18.72 -7.46 12.77
N ARG A 182 18.72 -8.43 13.69
CA ARG A 182 19.02 -9.82 13.36
C ARG A 182 17.73 -10.46 12.91
N VAL A 183 17.67 -10.88 11.66
CA VAL A 183 16.45 -11.36 11.01
C VAL A 183 16.66 -12.74 10.39
N GLN A 184 15.60 -13.54 10.31
CA GLN A 184 15.55 -14.77 9.53
C GLN A 184 14.77 -14.52 8.25
N ILE A 185 15.38 -14.82 7.10
CA ILE A 185 14.72 -14.69 5.79
C ILE A 185 13.64 -15.76 5.67
N LEU A 186 12.41 -15.34 5.35
CA LEU A 186 11.27 -16.25 5.24
C LEU A 186 11.14 -16.78 3.80
N PRO A 187 11.06 -18.10 3.60
CA PRO A 187 10.92 -18.68 2.27
C PRO A 187 9.56 -18.37 1.64
N GLU A 188 9.53 -18.29 0.31
CA GLU A 188 8.29 -18.27 -0.47
C GLU A 188 7.93 -19.70 -0.90
N LYS A 189 6.90 -20.27 -0.27
CA LYS A 189 6.52 -21.67 -0.46
C LYS A 189 5.76 -21.85 -1.78
N VAL A 190 6.44 -22.41 -2.78
CA VAL A 190 5.82 -22.80 -4.06
C VAL A 190 5.25 -24.20 -3.96
N LEU A 191 3.92 -24.33 -4.11
CA LEU A 191 3.24 -25.62 -4.12
C LEU A 191 3.01 -26.11 -5.56
N PRO A 192 3.23 -27.41 -5.84
CA PRO A 192 2.86 -27.97 -7.13
C PRO A 192 1.35 -27.99 -7.31
N CYS A 193 0.90 -28.22 -8.55
CA CYS A 193 -0.52 -28.45 -8.82
C CYS A 193 -1.01 -29.67 -8.00
N PRO A 194 -2.15 -29.57 -7.29
CA PRO A 194 -2.69 -30.69 -6.52
C PRO A 194 -2.91 -31.96 -7.34
N MET A 195 -3.08 -31.83 -8.66
CA MET A 195 -3.31 -32.94 -9.58
C MET A 195 -2.02 -33.63 -10.04
N THR A 196 -0.85 -33.05 -9.81
CA THR A 196 0.44 -33.63 -10.26
C THR A 196 0.66 -35.03 -9.67
N SER A 197 0.33 -35.24 -8.40
CA SER A 197 0.47 -36.55 -7.74
C SER A 197 -0.63 -37.56 -8.10
N LEU A 198 -1.72 -37.10 -8.73
CA LEU A 198 -2.90 -37.90 -9.07
C LEU A 198 -3.03 -38.11 -10.58
N GLN A 199 -2.04 -37.67 -11.34
CA GLN A 199 -2.05 -37.72 -12.79
C GLN A 199 -1.87 -39.17 -13.27
N LEU A 200 -2.88 -39.69 -13.95
CA LEU A 200 -2.79 -40.99 -14.62
C LEU A 200 -1.94 -40.85 -15.90
N ASP A 201 -0.95 -41.73 -16.08
CA ASP A 201 -0.05 -41.71 -17.25
C ASP A 201 -0.80 -41.77 -18.58
N SER A 202 -1.92 -42.50 -18.61
CA SER A 202 -2.81 -42.59 -19.78
C SER A 202 -3.46 -41.25 -20.14
N GLN A 203 -3.57 -40.32 -19.19
CA GLN A 203 -4.21 -39.01 -19.33
C GLN A 203 -3.23 -37.86 -19.57
N SER A 204 -1.91 -38.10 -19.49
CA SER A 204 -0.88 -37.07 -19.68
C SER A 204 -0.98 -36.32 -21.02
N ARG A 205 -1.49 -36.97 -22.08
CA ARG A 205 -1.73 -36.34 -23.39
C ARG A 205 -2.92 -35.37 -23.42
N HIS A 206 -3.85 -35.48 -22.47
CA HIS A 206 -5.06 -34.64 -22.38
C HIS A 206 -4.86 -33.39 -21.49
N LEU A 207 -3.78 -33.35 -20.71
CA LEU A 207 -3.39 -32.22 -19.85
C LEU A 207 -2.64 -31.12 -20.60
N LEU A 208 -2.32 -31.33 -21.89
CA LEU A 208 -1.92 -30.26 -22.79
C LEU A 208 -3.13 -29.33 -23.00
N ILE A 209 -3.21 -28.32 -22.14
CA ILE A 209 -4.17 -27.23 -22.26
C ILE A 209 -3.75 -26.44 -23.51
N PRO A 210 -4.63 -26.23 -24.50
CA PRO A 210 -4.29 -25.43 -25.67
C PRO A 210 -3.84 -24.05 -25.19
N ALA A 211 -2.62 -23.64 -25.58
CA ALA A 211 -2.00 -22.37 -25.22
C ALA A 211 -2.83 -21.14 -25.63
N ASN A 212 -3.88 -21.32 -26.44
CA ASN A 212 -4.82 -20.28 -26.84
C ASN A 212 -5.75 -19.92 -25.68
N LYS A 213 -5.21 -19.26 -24.64
CA LYS A 213 -6.00 -18.34 -23.82
C LYS A 213 -6.61 -17.33 -24.79
N PRO A 214 -7.94 -17.17 -24.87
CA PRO A 214 -8.53 -16.16 -25.75
C PRO A 214 -7.96 -14.79 -25.37
N ALA A 215 -7.52 -14.01 -26.37
CA ALA A 215 -7.05 -12.65 -26.15
C ALA A 215 -8.10 -11.86 -25.33
N SER A 216 -7.62 -10.94 -24.49
CA SER A 216 -8.42 -10.16 -23.53
C SER A 216 -9.65 -9.48 -24.15
N SER A 217 -9.65 -9.25 -25.47
CA SER A 217 -10.71 -8.63 -26.28
C SER A 217 -11.90 -9.50 -26.69
N ARG A 218 -11.94 -10.80 -26.37
CA ARG A 218 -13.12 -11.66 -26.67
C ARG A 218 -14.22 -11.52 -25.62
N SER A 219 -15.47 -11.65 -26.05
CA SER A 219 -16.69 -11.53 -25.23
C SER A 219 -16.61 -12.30 -23.89
N PRO A 220 -17.23 -11.80 -22.80
CA PRO A 220 -17.23 -12.46 -21.49
C PRO A 220 -17.64 -13.94 -21.55
N HIS A 221 -18.60 -14.25 -22.43
CA HIS A 221 -19.07 -15.61 -22.68
C HIS A 221 -17.97 -16.56 -23.17
N SER A 222 -17.06 -16.08 -24.02
CA SER A 222 -15.93 -16.88 -24.55
C SER A 222 -14.89 -17.19 -23.48
N LYS A 223 -14.63 -16.24 -22.57
CA LYS A 223 -13.72 -16.44 -21.42
C LYS A 223 -14.30 -17.48 -20.44
N CYS A 224 -15.59 -17.38 -20.10
CA CYS A 224 -16.28 -18.35 -19.24
C CYS A 224 -16.24 -19.79 -19.80
N GLN A 225 -16.49 -19.96 -21.11
CA GLN A 225 -16.41 -21.27 -21.75
C GLN A 225 -14.99 -21.85 -21.74
N TRP A 226 -13.97 -21.02 -21.95
CA TRP A 226 -12.57 -21.45 -21.88
C TRP A 226 -12.19 -21.86 -20.45
N LEU A 227 -12.53 -21.05 -19.44
CA LEU A 227 -12.30 -21.35 -18.02
C LEU A 227 -12.98 -22.67 -17.61
N HIS A 228 -14.21 -22.91 -18.08
CA HIS A 228 -14.90 -24.17 -17.84
C HIS A 228 -14.17 -25.37 -18.47
N LYS A 229 -13.71 -25.26 -19.72
CA LYS A 229 -12.91 -26.29 -20.40
C LYS A 229 -11.55 -26.52 -19.72
N TYR A 230 -10.90 -25.44 -19.31
CA TYR A 230 -9.64 -25.43 -18.58
C TYR A 230 -9.76 -26.21 -17.27
N ARG A 231 -10.73 -25.84 -16.41
CA ARG A 231 -10.97 -26.50 -15.12
C ARG A 231 -11.29 -27.99 -15.30
N ARG A 232 -12.14 -28.33 -16.26
CA ARG A 232 -12.50 -29.73 -16.54
C ARG A 232 -11.30 -30.58 -16.95
N ARG A 233 -10.34 -30.02 -17.69
CA ARG A 233 -9.12 -30.74 -18.11
C ARG A 233 -8.09 -30.80 -17.00
N LYS A 234 -7.80 -29.67 -16.34
CA LYS A 234 -6.77 -29.59 -15.29
C LYS A 234 -7.12 -30.47 -14.09
N PHE A 235 -8.39 -30.51 -13.70
CA PHE A 235 -8.88 -31.24 -12.52
C PHE A 235 -9.60 -32.54 -12.86
N LEU A 236 -9.25 -33.21 -13.97
CA LEU A 236 -9.86 -34.48 -14.36
C LEU A 236 -9.67 -35.57 -13.30
N GLY A 237 -8.50 -35.58 -12.64
CA GLY A 237 -8.16 -36.51 -11.55
C GLY A 237 -8.92 -36.27 -10.24
N ALA A 238 -9.72 -35.19 -10.13
CA ALA A 238 -10.48 -34.91 -8.91
C ALA A 238 -11.44 -36.04 -8.54
N SER A 239 -11.96 -36.81 -9.52
CA SER A 239 -12.82 -37.96 -9.29
C SER A 239 -12.13 -39.12 -8.54
N LEU A 240 -10.80 -39.12 -8.46
CA LEU A 240 -10.02 -40.09 -7.69
C LEU A 240 -9.86 -39.65 -6.22
N THR A 241 -10.40 -38.50 -5.86
CA THR A 241 -10.28 -37.89 -4.53
C THR A 241 -11.65 -37.75 -3.89
N SER A 242 -11.68 -37.41 -2.60
CA SER A 242 -12.91 -37.11 -1.88
C SER A 242 -13.57 -35.78 -2.27
N TRP A 243 -12.92 -34.97 -3.11
CA TRP A 243 -13.33 -33.60 -3.39
C TRP A 243 -13.67 -33.35 -4.86
N PRO A 244 -14.68 -32.52 -5.14
CA PRO A 244 -15.06 -32.18 -6.51
C PRO A 244 -14.04 -31.23 -7.17
N SER A 245 -14.03 -31.21 -8.52
CA SER A 245 -13.11 -30.39 -9.31
C SER A 245 -13.22 -28.88 -9.05
N TRP A 246 -14.41 -28.38 -8.69
CA TRP A 246 -14.60 -26.97 -8.37
C TRP A 246 -13.87 -26.56 -7.10
N LEU A 247 -13.66 -27.47 -6.14
CA LEU A 247 -12.92 -27.16 -4.91
C LEU A 247 -11.46 -26.90 -5.22
N TYR A 248 -10.82 -27.76 -6.03
CA TYR A 248 -9.44 -27.56 -6.46
C TYR A 248 -9.25 -26.25 -7.24
N ALA A 249 -10.25 -25.84 -8.01
CA ALA A 249 -10.23 -24.55 -8.69
C ALA A 249 -10.22 -23.34 -7.73
N LEU A 250 -10.62 -23.51 -6.46
CA LEU A 250 -10.48 -22.47 -5.42
C LEU A 250 -9.06 -22.36 -4.85
N TYR A 251 -8.17 -23.30 -5.17
CA TYR A 251 -6.76 -23.32 -4.76
C TYR A 251 -5.80 -23.29 -5.96
N ASP A 252 -6.33 -23.01 -7.14
CA ASP A 252 -5.57 -22.95 -8.38
C ASP A 252 -5.10 -21.52 -8.65
N ALA A 253 -3.78 -21.32 -8.77
CA ALA A 253 -3.19 -19.99 -8.97
C ALA A 253 -3.82 -19.26 -10.17
N ASP A 254 -3.91 -19.93 -11.33
CA ASP A 254 -4.46 -19.34 -12.55
C ASP A 254 -5.93 -18.94 -12.36
N SER A 255 -6.74 -19.82 -11.77
CA SER A 255 -8.16 -19.54 -11.50
C SER A 255 -8.35 -18.40 -10.50
N LEU A 256 -7.47 -18.28 -9.49
CA LEU A 256 -7.52 -17.21 -8.50
C LEU A 256 -7.08 -15.88 -9.12
N MET A 257 -5.96 -15.85 -9.84
CA MET A 257 -5.48 -14.65 -10.54
C MET A 257 -6.53 -14.10 -11.52
N GLU A 258 -7.22 -14.96 -12.27
CA GLU A 258 -8.29 -14.50 -13.17
C GLU A 258 -9.49 -13.92 -12.41
N ARG A 259 -9.84 -14.46 -11.23
CA ARG A 259 -10.89 -13.88 -10.38
C ARG A 259 -10.46 -12.52 -9.81
N VAL A 260 -9.21 -12.39 -9.38
CA VAL A 260 -8.67 -11.12 -8.88
C VAL A 260 -8.66 -10.08 -10.00
N LYS A 261 -8.21 -10.44 -11.20
CA LYS A 261 -8.27 -9.55 -12.37
C LYS A 261 -9.69 -9.03 -12.63
N LEU A 262 -10.70 -9.90 -12.55
CA LEU A 262 -12.08 -9.46 -12.71
C LEU A 262 -12.47 -8.39 -11.69
N GLN A 263 -12.09 -8.55 -10.42
CA GLN A 263 -12.35 -7.53 -9.39
C GLN A 263 -11.49 -6.27 -9.57
N LEU A 264 -10.24 -6.39 -10.03
CA LEU A 264 -9.42 -5.22 -10.34
C LEU A 264 -9.99 -4.41 -11.52
N HIS A 265 -10.57 -5.08 -12.52
CA HIS A 265 -11.29 -4.42 -13.61
C HIS A 265 -12.57 -3.71 -13.14
N GLU A 266 -13.18 -4.14 -12.02
CA GLU A 266 -14.27 -3.37 -11.39
C GLU A 266 -13.76 -2.07 -10.76
N TRP A 267 -12.49 -2.00 -10.36
CA TRP A 267 -11.88 -0.80 -9.80
C TRP A 267 -11.24 0.09 -10.89
N ASP A 268 -10.74 -0.51 -11.97
CA ASP A 268 -10.07 0.23 -13.04
C ASP A 268 -10.38 -0.40 -14.40
N GLU A 269 -11.38 0.17 -15.09
CA GLU A 269 -11.75 -0.27 -16.45
C GLU A 269 -10.61 -0.11 -17.47
N ASN A 270 -9.64 0.76 -17.18
CA ASN A 270 -8.50 1.02 -18.05
C ASN A 270 -7.30 0.10 -17.76
N LEU A 271 -7.43 -0.80 -16.77
CA LEU A 271 -6.37 -1.72 -16.38
C LEU A 271 -6.01 -2.64 -17.56
N ARG A 272 -4.73 -2.64 -17.95
CA ARG A 272 -4.25 -3.52 -19.01
C ARG A 272 -3.79 -4.84 -18.42
N ASP A 273 -4.40 -5.95 -18.84
CA ASP A 273 -4.00 -7.30 -18.40
C ASP A 273 -2.50 -7.57 -18.60
N ASP A 274 -1.88 -6.98 -19.64
CA ASP A 274 -0.46 -7.14 -19.96
C ASP A 274 0.48 -6.45 -18.97
N SER A 275 -0.03 -5.49 -18.18
CA SER A 275 0.74 -4.83 -17.13
C SER A 275 0.87 -5.66 -15.85
N LEU A 276 0.04 -6.70 -15.71
CA LEU A 276 -0.02 -7.53 -14.51
C LEU A 276 0.96 -8.71 -14.61
N PRO A 277 1.69 -9.06 -13.54
CA PRO A 277 2.61 -10.19 -13.56
C PRO A 277 1.93 -11.51 -13.88
N ALA A 278 2.61 -12.38 -14.65
CA ALA A 278 2.14 -13.73 -14.94
C ALA A 278 2.50 -14.74 -13.82
N ASN A 279 3.54 -14.45 -13.04
CA ASN A 279 3.92 -15.29 -11.89
C ASN A 279 2.95 -15.04 -10.72
N PRO A 280 2.35 -16.09 -10.12
CA PRO A 280 1.42 -15.93 -9.00
C PRO A 280 2.00 -15.21 -7.78
N ILE A 281 3.30 -15.40 -7.51
CA ILE A 281 4.01 -14.75 -6.40
C ILE A 281 4.02 -13.24 -6.63
N ASP A 282 4.59 -12.81 -7.75
CA ASP A 282 4.69 -11.39 -8.11
C ASP A 282 3.31 -10.74 -8.23
N PHE A 283 2.33 -11.45 -8.80
CA PHE A 283 0.96 -10.98 -8.94
C PHE A 283 0.30 -10.77 -7.58
N SER A 284 0.39 -11.73 -6.65
CA SER A 284 -0.19 -11.59 -5.31
C SER A 284 0.41 -10.40 -4.56
N TYR A 285 1.73 -10.24 -4.56
CA TYR A 285 2.36 -9.08 -3.90
C TYR A 285 1.99 -7.75 -4.58
N ARG A 286 1.86 -7.73 -5.90
CA ARG A 286 1.39 -6.54 -6.63
C ARG A 286 -0.02 -6.12 -6.19
N VAL A 287 -0.91 -7.08 -6.00
CA VAL A 287 -2.28 -6.82 -5.52
C VAL A 287 -2.25 -6.37 -4.07
N ALA A 288 -1.55 -7.10 -3.19
CA ALA A 288 -1.42 -6.75 -1.77
C ALA A 288 -0.87 -5.32 -1.55
N ALA A 289 0.06 -4.86 -2.38
CA ALA A 289 0.58 -3.49 -2.35
C ALA A 289 -0.49 -2.42 -2.62
N CYS A 290 -1.57 -2.77 -3.34
CA CYS A 290 -2.62 -1.86 -3.77
C CYS A 290 -3.90 -1.92 -2.91
N LEU A 291 -4.04 -2.90 -2.01
CA LEU A 291 -5.24 -3.06 -1.19
C LEU A 291 -5.31 -1.98 -0.10
N PRO A 292 -6.41 -1.21 0.01
CA PRO A 292 -6.59 -0.17 1.03
C PRO A 292 -7.06 -0.79 2.35
N ILE A 293 -6.19 -1.59 2.96
CA ILE A 293 -6.42 -2.26 4.24
C ILE A 293 -5.66 -1.58 5.38
N ASP A 294 -6.08 -1.84 6.61
CA ASP A 294 -5.39 -1.39 7.80
C ASP A 294 -4.07 -2.17 8.04
N ASP A 295 -3.32 -1.71 9.04
CA ASP A 295 -2.00 -2.25 9.40
C ASP A 295 -2.11 -3.70 9.91
N ALA A 296 -3.18 -4.05 10.62
CA ALA A 296 -3.41 -5.39 11.15
C ALA A 296 -3.56 -6.42 10.02
N LEU A 297 -4.44 -6.17 9.05
CA LEU A 297 -4.64 -7.04 7.90
C LEU A 297 -3.40 -7.06 7.00
N ARG A 298 -2.69 -5.93 6.87
CA ARG A 298 -1.45 -5.86 6.08
C ARG A 298 -0.34 -6.73 6.68
N ILE A 299 -0.21 -6.77 8.01
CA ILE A 299 0.69 -7.70 8.71
C ILE A 299 0.28 -9.16 8.44
N GLN A 300 -1.01 -9.49 8.50
CA GLN A 300 -1.49 -10.85 8.21
C GLN A 300 -1.12 -11.28 6.78
N LEU A 301 -1.34 -10.42 5.77
CA LEU A 301 -0.92 -10.70 4.39
C LEU A 301 0.60 -10.91 4.27
N LEU A 302 1.39 -10.15 5.03
CA LEU A 302 2.85 -10.29 5.04
C LEU A 302 3.30 -11.61 5.70
N GLN A 303 2.54 -12.15 6.64
CA GLN A 303 2.84 -13.45 7.27
C GLN A 303 2.60 -14.63 6.32
N ILE A 304 1.65 -14.50 5.38
CA ILE A 304 1.33 -15.56 4.43
C ILE A 304 2.54 -15.83 3.52
N GLY A 305 3.07 -17.06 3.59
CA GLY A 305 4.24 -17.49 2.82
C GLY A 305 3.95 -18.22 1.52
N ASN A 306 2.70 -18.19 1.03
CA ASN A 306 2.29 -18.89 -0.18
C ASN A 306 1.31 -18.03 -1.00
N ALA A 307 1.57 -17.92 -2.30
CA ALA A 307 0.77 -17.11 -3.22
C ALA A 307 -0.72 -17.53 -3.30
N ILE A 308 -1.05 -18.83 -3.19
CA ILE A 308 -2.44 -19.32 -3.25
C ILE A 308 -3.25 -18.79 -2.06
N GLN A 309 -2.70 -18.92 -0.85
CA GLN A 309 -3.34 -18.42 0.37
C GLN A 309 -3.47 -16.89 0.31
N ARG A 310 -2.43 -16.21 -0.19
CA ARG A 310 -2.42 -14.75 -0.33
C ARG A 310 -3.51 -14.28 -1.28
N LEU A 311 -3.61 -14.88 -2.47
CA LEU A 311 -4.66 -14.57 -3.46
C LEU A 311 -6.07 -14.84 -2.96
N ARG A 312 -6.27 -15.90 -2.17
CA ARG A 312 -7.56 -16.20 -1.54
C ARG A 312 -7.94 -15.13 -0.52
N CYS A 313 -6.99 -14.76 0.35
CA CYS A 313 -7.15 -13.70 1.33
C CYS A 313 -7.45 -12.36 0.66
N GLU A 314 -6.70 -11.99 -0.37
CA GLU A 314 -6.91 -10.78 -1.19
C GLU A 314 -8.33 -10.75 -1.79
N LEU A 315 -8.79 -11.85 -2.40
CA LEU A 315 -10.15 -11.94 -2.95
C LEU A 315 -11.23 -11.77 -1.88
N ASP A 316 -11.05 -12.36 -0.70
CA ASP A 316 -11.99 -12.25 0.40
C ASP A 316 -12.09 -10.80 0.89
N ILE A 317 -10.94 -10.15 1.09
CA ILE A 317 -10.83 -8.72 1.43
C ILE A 317 -11.53 -7.86 0.38
N MET A 318 -11.21 -8.03 -0.91
CA MET A 318 -11.81 -7.25 -2.00
C MET A 318 -13.34 -7.44 -2.10
N SER A 319 -13.84 -8.63 -1.75
CA SER A 319 -15.29 -8.91 -1.78
C SER A 319 -16.05 -8.28 -0.60
N LYS A 320 -15.43 -8.23 0.58
CA LYS A 320 -16.05 -7.76 1.83
C LYS A 320 -15.88 -6.27 2.06
N CYS A 321 -14.77 -5.67 1.64
CA CYS A 321 -14.48 -4.26 1.85
C CYS A 321 -15.16 -3.41 0.78
N THR A 322 -16.35 -2.87 1.08
CA THR A 322 -17.12 -2.03 0.15
C THR A 322 -17.00 -0.53 0.44
N SER A 323 -16.68 -0.17 1.68
CA SER A 323 -16.60 1.20 2.17
C SER A 323 -15.31 1.44 2.96
N LEU A 324 -14.78 2.66 2.88
CA LEU A 324 -13.59 3.12 3.58
C LEU A 324 -13.97 4.32 4.46
N CYS A 325 -13.74 4.18 5.76
CA CYS A 325 -14.11 5.16 6.78
C CYS A 325 -12.87 5.85 7.37
N CYS A 326 -13.09 6.91 8.14
CA CYS A 326 -12.02 7.53 8.92
C CYS A 326 -11.56 6.58 10.04
N LYS A 327 -10.25 6.36 10.17
CA LYS A 327 -9.68 5.51 11.22
C LYS A 327 -10.02 5.97 12.64
N HIS A 328 -10.14 7.28 12.84
CA HIS A 328 -10.52 7.86 14.14
C HIS A 328 -12.04 7.98 14.34
N CYS A 329 -12.84 7.83 13.29
CA CYS A 329 -14.30 7.91 13.34
C CYS A 329 -14.89 6.76 12.49
N PRO A 330 -15.01 5.55 13.05
CA PRO A 330 -15.43 4.35 12.31
C PRO A 330 -16.79 4.50 11.60
N ASP A 331 -17.67 5.35 12.12
CA ASP A 331 -18.99 5.61 11.53
C ASP A 331 -18.95 6.61 10.36
N THR A 332 -17.85 7.36 10.21
CA THR A 332 -17.71 8.40 9.18
C THR A 332 -17.13 7.80 7.89
N GLU A 333 -18.01 7.51 6.94
CA GLU A 333 -17.62 7.06 5.59
C GLU A 333 -16.90 8.17 4.83
N ILE A 334 -15.77 7.83 4.20
CA ILE A 334 -14.95 8.76 3.42
C ILE A 334 -15.08 8.47 1.93
N THR A 335 -15.11 7.20 1.52
CA THR A 335 -15.28 6.81 0.11
C THR A 335 -15.74 5.35 0.01
N THR A 336 -16.06 4.90 -1.19
CA THR A 336 -16.50 3.52 -1.46
C THR A 336 -15.60 2.86 -2.50
N LYS A 337 -15.65 1.53 -2.59
CA LYS A 337 -14.86 0.78 -3.57
C LYS A 337 -15.13 1.18 -5.03
N ASN A 338 -16.32 1.69 -5.33
CA ASN A 338 -16.73 2.09 -6.68
C ASN A 338 -16.05 3.38 -7.15
N GLU A 339 -15.52 4.17 -6.20
CA GLU A 339 -14.83 5.42 -6.49
C GLU A 339 -13.33 5.22 -6.69
N ILE A 340 -12.80 4.04 -6.35
CA ILE A 340 -11.39 3.70 -6.53
C ILE A 340 -11.07 3.62 -8.02
N PHE A 341 -9.92 4.15 -8.41
CA PHE A 341 -9.40 4.06 -9.78
C PHE A 341 -7.88 4.20 -9.81
N SER A 342 -7.21 3.74 -10.87
CA SER A 342 -5.76 3.84 -10.98
C SER A 342 -5.33 5.09 -11.76
N LEU A 343 -4.62 6.01 -11.09
CA LEU A 343 -3.90 7.10 -11.75
C LEU A 343 -2.40 6.80 -11.91
N SER A 344 -1.97 5.59 -11.55
CA SER A 344 -0.58 5.13 -11.56
C SER A 344 -0.48 3.73 -12.14
N LEU A 345 0.59 3.41 -12.87
CA LEU A 345 0.83 2.04 -13.34
C LEU A 345 0.88 1.04 -12.19
N CYS A 346 1.28 1.48 -10.98
CA CYS A 346 1.27 0.66 -9.78
C CYS A 346 -0.12 0.11 -9.42
N GLY A 347 -1.18 0.83 -9.78
CA GLY A 347 -2.55 0.57 -9.38
C GLY A 347 -3.17 1.80 -8.70
N PRO A 348 -4.27 1.63 -7.96
CA PRO A 348 -4.95 2.74 -7.28
C PRO A 348 -4.21 3.27 -6.05
N MET A 349 -3.22 2.53 -5.52
CA MET A 349 -2.45 2.95 -4.34
C MET A 349 -0.95 2.76 -4.56
N ALA A 350 -0.17 3.77 -4.19
CA ALA A 350 1.30 3.71 -4.19
C ALA A 350 1.88 4.58 -3.07
N ALA A 351 3.14 4.33 -2.69
CA ALA A 351 3.83 5.10 -1.68
C ALA A 351 4.50 6.34 -2.29
N TYR A 352 4.29 7.51 -1.72
CA TYR A 352 4.93 8.76 -2.12
C TYR A 352 5.54 9.44 -0.90
N VAL A 353 6.62 10.21 -1.08
CA VAL A 353 7.27 10.93 0.02
C VAL A 353 7.03 12.43 -0.13
N ASN A 354 6.74 13.09 0.98
CA ASN A 354 6.58 14.54 1.01
C ASN A 354 7.95 15.25 1.19
N PRO A 355 8.03 16.58 1.04
CA PRO A 355 9.28 17.33 1.18
C PRO A 355 9.98 17.16 2.54
N HIS A 356 9.23 16.82 3.59
CA HIS A 356 9.75 16.61 4.94
C HIS A 356 10.15 15.16 5.23
N GLY A 357 10.11 14.26 4.23
CA GLY A 357 10.53 12.87 4.38
C GLY A 357 9.45 11.90 4.87
N TYR A 358 8.20 12.34 5.06
CA TYR A 358 7.11 11.45 5.45
C TYR A 358 6.56 10.72 4.22
N VAL A 359 6.45 9.40 4.35
CA VAL A 359 5.91 8.53 3.30
C VAL A 359 4.42 8.31 3.50
N HIS A 360 3.64 8.47 2.44
CA HIS A 360 2.21 8.27 2.39
C HIS A 360 1.84 7.26 1.31
N GLU A 361 1.27 6.13 1.71
CA GLU A 361 0.56 5.23 0.81
C GLU A 361 -0.75 5.89 0.42
N THR A 362 -0.84 6.40 -0.80
CA THR A 362 -1.92 7.28 -1.24
C THR A 362 -2.82 6.55 -2.24
N LEU A 363 -4.08 6.35 -1.85
CA LEU A 363 -5.16 5.75 -2.64
C LEU A 363 -5.87 6.82 -3.48
N THR A 364 -5.98 6.62 -4.79
CA THR A 364 -6.68 7.51 -5.71
C THR A 364 -8.15 7.13 -5.85
N VAL A 365 -9.04 8.09 -5.57
CA VAL A 365 -10.50 7.93 -5.70
C VAL A 365 -11.14 9.13 -6.41
N TYR A 366 -12.20 8.90 -7.18
CA TYR A 366 -12.95 9.96 -7.86
C TYR A 366 -13.69 10.85 -6.88
N LYS A 367 -14.46 10.25 -5.97
CA LYS A 367 -15.26 10.96 -4.96
C LYS A 367 -14.86 10.59 -3.54
N ALA A 368 -14.95 11.60 -2.68
CA ALA A 368 -14.79 11.44 -1.24
C ALA A 368 -15.78 12.36 -0.51
N PHE A 369 -16.27 11.89 0.63
CA PHE A 369 -17.31 12.50 1.45
C PHE A 369 -16.77 12.85 2.83
N ASN A 370 -17.48 13.71 3.56
CA ASN A 370 -17.15 14.07 4.94
C ASN A 370 -15.74 14.67 5.13
N LEU A 371 -15.23 15.35 4.11
CA LEU A 371 -13.94 16.05 4.14
C LEU A 371 -14.10 17.58 4.08
N SER A 372 -13.29 18.29 4.85
CA SER A 372 -13.06 19.74 4.75
C SER A 372 -11.71 20.00 4.08
N LEU A 373 -11.63 21.08 3.29
CA LEU A 373 -10.38 21.49 2.64
C LEU A 373 -9.73 22.61 3.42
N VAL A 374 -8.41 22.53 3.57
CA VAL A 374 -7.62 23.50 4.32
C VAL A 374 -6.58 24.13 3.41
N GLY A 375 -6.56 25.46 3.37
CA GLY A 375 -5.61 26.25 2.58
C GLY A 375 -6.00 26.39 1.10
N ARG A 376 -5.05 26.89 0.30
CA ARG A 376 -5.21 27.07 -1.15
C ARG A 376 -4.55 25.91 -1.92
N PRO A 377 -5.03 25.57 -3.13
CA PRO A 377 -4.36 24.58 -3.96
C PRO A 377 -2.90 24.96 -4.27
N SER A 378 -1.98 24.01 -4.15
CA SER A 378 -0.56 24.18 -4.45
C SER A 378 -0.08 23.12 -5.44
N THR A 379 0.83 23.49 -6.34
CA THR A 379 1.52 22.54 -7.24
C THR A 379 2.89 22.13 -6.73
N GLU A 380 3.33 22.72 -5.62
CA GLU A 380 4.64 22.47 -5.03
C GLU A 380 4.78 20.99 -4.63
N SER A 381 5.83 20.34 -5.13
CA SER A 381 6.11 18.92 -4.83
C SER A 381 4.93 17.96 -5.09
N SER A 382 4.06 18.29 -6.06
CA SER A 382 2.92 17.43 -6.41
C SER A 382 3.38 16.07 -6.95
N TRP A 383 2.82 14.98 -6.40
CA TRP A 383 3.09 13.61 -6.86
C TRP A 383 2.44 13.27 -8.20
N PHE A 384 1.46 14.07 -8.62
CA PHE A 384 0.74 13.91 -9.88
C PHE A 384 0.96 15.18 -10.73
N PRO A 385 1.99 15.19 -11.59
CA PRO A 385 2.34 16.37 -12.38
C PRO A 385 1.15 16.88 -13.22
N GLY A 386 0.86 18.18 -13.14
CA GLY A 386 -0.32 18.78 -13.78
C GLY A 386 -1.54 18.91 -12.87
N PHE A 387 -1.45 18.44 -11.62
CA PHE A 387 -2.45 18.65 -10.58
C PHE A 387 -1.91 19.47 -9.41
N ALA A 388 -2.73 20.38 -8.91
CA ALA A 388 -2.52 21.07 -7.64
C ALA A 388 -3.22 20.30 -6.51
N TRP A 389 -2.61 20.19 -5.34
CA TRP A 389 -3.17 19.52 -4.17
C TRP A 389 -3.66 20.53 -3.13
N THR A 390 -4.71 20.19 -2.40
CA THR A 390 -5.23 20.92 -1.24
C THR A 390 -5.41 19.93 -0.09
N ILE A 391 -5.01 20.29 1.12
CA ILE A 391 -5.09 19.41 2.29
C ILE A 391 -6.56 19.09 2.59
N ALA A 392 -6.86 17.81 2.84
CA ALA A 392 -8.18 17.32 3.22
C ALA A 392 -8.16 16.72 4.63
N GLN A 393 -9.12 17.14 5.46
CA GLN A 393 -9.29 16.68 6.84
C GLN A 393 -10.71 16.12 7.04
N CYS A 394 -10.85 15.19 7.98
CA CYS A 394 -12.15 14.65 8.38
C CYS A 394 -13.00 15.77 9.01
N ARG A 395 -14.24 15.95 8.55
CA ARG A 395 -15.18 16.96 9.09
C ARG A 395 -15.54 16.73 10.56
N VAL A 396 -15.41 15.50 11.06
CA VAL A 396 -15.83 15.12 12.41
C VAL A 396 -14.70 15.31 13.42
N CYS A 397 -13.53 14.70 13.18
CA CYS A 397 -12.42 14.73 14.14
C CYS A 397 -11.27 15.69 13.77
N GLY A 398 -11.30 16.30 12.58
CA GLY A 398 -10.22 17.17 12.08
C GLY A 398 -8.93 16.43 11.69
N SER A 399 -8.90 15.09 11.78
CA SER A 399 -7.72 14.30 11.37
C SER A 399 -7.40 14.51 9.89
N HIS A 400 -6.11 14.60 9.56
CA HIS A 400 -5.64 14.61 8.19
C HIS A 400 -6.01 13.30 7.48
N MET A 401 -6.67 13.41 6.31
CA MET A 401 -7.15 12.25 5.53
C MET A 401 -6.40 12.09 4.20
N GLY A 402 -5.77 13.15 3.71
CA GLY A 402 -5.08 13.17 2.42
C GLY A 402 -5.25 14.50 1.73
N TRP A 403 -5.42 14.48 0.41
CA TRP A 403 -5.46 15.68 -0.42
C TRP A 403 -6.51 15.60 -1.53
N LYS A 404 -7.12 16.73 -1.86
CA LYS A 404 -7.86 16.91 -3.11
C LYS A 404 -6.92 17.40 -4.19
N PHE A 405 -6.90 16.71 -5.32
CA PHE A 405 -6.14 17.09 -6.50
C PHE A 405 -7.06 17.75 -7.53
N THR A 406 -6.67 18.92 -8.03
CA THR A 406 -7.38 19.67 -9.07
C THR A 406 -6.47 19.92 -10.26
N ALA A 407 -6.98 19.67 -11.46
CA ALA A 407 -6.22 19.84 -12.69
C ALA A 407 -5.84 21.31 -12.88
N VAL A 408 -4.58 21.57 -13.20
CA VAL A 408 -4.09 22.92 -13.51
C VAL A 408 -4.55 23.35 -14.91
N ARG A 409 -4.76 22.39 -15.81
CA ARG A 409 -5.21 22.62 -17.19
C ARG A 409 -6.60 22.03 -17.42
N LYS A 410 -7.40 22.75 -18.21
CA LYS A 410 -8.79 22.36 -18.55
C LYS A 410 -8.90 21.14 -19.47
N ASP A 411 -7.81 20.75 -20.12
CA ASP A 411 -7.77 19.60 -21.03
C ASP A 411 -7.39 18.29 -20.33
N LEU A 412 -6.92 18.33 -19.08
CA LEU A 412 -6.62 17.13 -18.31
C LEU A 412 -7.88 16.43 -17.80
N SER A 413 -7.88 15.11 -17.80
CA SER A 413 -8.95 14.27 -17.28
C SER A 413 -8.34 13.19 -16.38
N PRO A 414 -8.80 13.06 -15.12
CA PRO A 414 -9.92 13.78 -14.51
C PRO A 414 -9.63 15.26 -14.19
N GLN A 415 -10.67 16.09 -14.05
CA GLN A 415 -10.54 17.50 -13.62
C GLN A 415 -10.25 17.63 -12.11
N LYS A 416 -10.74 16.67 -11.31
CA LYS A 416 -10.50 16.58 -9.88
C LYS A 416 -10.53 15.12 -9.44
N PHE A 417 -9.78 14.80 -8.40
CA PHE A 417 -9.84 13.51 -7.70
C PHE A 417 -9.31 13.70 -6.27
N TRP A 418 -9.30 12.64 -5.47
CA TRP A 418 -8.75 12.64 -4.11
C TRP A 418 -7.65 11.60 -3.98
N GLY A 419 -6.56 11.97 -3.31
CA GLY A 419 -5.52 11.06 -2.85
C GLY A 419 -5.63 10.91 -1.33
N LEU A 420 -6.16 9.79 -0.87
CA LEU A 420 -6.38 9.50 0.55
C LEU A 420 -5.22 8.69 1.11
N THR A 421 -4.69 9.08 2.28
CA THR A 421 -3.58 8.34 2.90
C THR A 421 -4.10 7.11 3.63
N ARG A 422 -3.57 5.92 3.30
CA ARG A 422 -4.02 4.63 3.84
C ARG A 422 -4.03 4.60 5.36
N SER A 423 -3.03 5.20 6.00
CA SER A 423 -2.92 5.24 7.47
C SER A 423 -4.06 5.95 8.18
N ALA A 424 -4.83 6.79 7.47
CA ALA A 424 -6.00 7.49 7.98
C ALA A 424 -7.34 6.78 7.69
N LEU A 425 -7.30 5.70 6.89
CA LEU A 425 -8.49 4.96 6.46
C LEU A 425 -8.64 3.65 7.25
N GLN A 426 -9.90 3.26 7.46
CA GLN A 426 -10.27 1.95 7.98
C GLN A 426 -11.29 1.30 7.02
N PRO A 427 -11.01 0.10 6.48
CA PRO A 427 -11.99 -0.64 5.71
C PRO A 427 -13.16 -1.06 6.60
N ARG A 428 -14.39 -0.76 6.18
CA ARG A 428 -15.60 -1.27 6.80
C ARG A 428 -15.91 -2.63 6.20
N ILE A 429 -15.74 -3.67 7.01
CA ILE A 429 -16.13 -5.04 6.70
C ILE A 429 -17.43 -5.30 7.47
N PRO A 430 -18.51 -5.75 6.80
CA PRO A 430 -19.73 -6.13 7.50
C PRO A 430 -19.41 -7.22 8.54
N GLU A 431 -19.79 -7.00 9.80
CA GLU A 431 -19.75 -8.08 10.79
C GLU A 431 -20.75 -9.18 10.36
N PRO A 432 -20.43 -10.46 10.56
CA PRO A 432 -21.42 -11.51 10.42
C PRO A 432 -22.54 -11.28 11.45
N ASP A 433 -23.80 -11.45 11.04
CA ASP A 433 -24.99 -11.26 11.88
C ASP A 433 -24.79 -11.86 13.29
N GLU A 434 -25.20 -11.12 14.34
CA GLU A 434 -25.08 -11.41 15.78
C GLU A 434 -25.84 -12.68 16.27
N GLY A 435 -26.00 -13.71 15.42
CA GLY A 435 -26.65 -14.98 15.74
C GLY A 435 -25.70 -16.11 16.18
N GLU A 436 -24.38 -15.93 16.12
CA GLU A 436 -23.38 -16.94 16.51
C GLU A 436 -22.49 -16.43 17.66
N GLU A 437 -23.11 -16.14 18.81
CA GLU A 437 -22.38 -15.93 20.07
C GLU A 437 -21.62 -17.21 20.46
N GLY A 438 -20.30 -17.23 20.29
CA GLY A 438 -19.46 -18.28 20.87
C GLY A 438 -18.08 -18.52 20.25
N HIS A 439 -17.74 -17.92 19.11
CA HIS A 439 -16.41 -18.06 18.54
C HIS A 439 -15.59 -16.77 18.72
N ASP A 440 -14.59 -16.90 19.59
CA ASP A 440 -13.41 -16.06 19.79
C ASP A 440 -13.17 -15.09 18.61
N HIS A 441 -13.15 -13.78 18.89
CA HIS A 441 -12.96 -12.69 17.93
C HIS A 441 -11.74 -12.97 17.04
N SER A 442 -11.99 -13.63 15.91
CA SER A 442 -10.96 -14.03 14.96
C SER A 442 -11.03 -13.01 13.82
N PRO A 443 -10.12 -12.02 13.77
CA PRO A 443 -10.11 -11.06 12.68
C PRO A 443 -9.85 -11.84 11.39
N ILE A 444 -10.75 -11.70 10.41
CA ILE A 444 -10.68 -12.25 9.04
C ILE A 444 -9.78 -13.48 8.98
N LEU A 445 -10.33 -14.65 9.30
CA LEU A 445 -9.66 -15.91 8.98
C LEU A 445 -9.52 -15.99 7.46
N CYS A 446 -8.39 -15.49 6.95
CA CYS A 446 -7.88 -15.76 5.62
C CYS A 446 -7.56 -17.27 5.53
N LEU A 447 -8.61 -18.09 5.37
CA LEU A 447 -8.54 -19.54 5.19
C LEU A 447 -8.48 -19.93 3.70
#